data_AF-A0A7J2LIC9-F1
#
_entry.id   AF-A0A7J2LIC9-F1
#
_cell.length_a   1.000
_cell.length_b   1.000
_cell.length_c   1.000
_cell.angle_alpha   90.00
_cell.angle_beta   90.00
_cell.angle_gamma   90.00
#
_symmetry.space_group_name_H-M   'P 1'
#
loop_
_entity.id
_entity.type
_entity.pdbx_description
1 polymer ?
#
loop_
_entity_poly.entity_id
_entity_poly.type
_entity_poly.pdbx_seq_one_letter_code
_entity_poly.pdbx_strand_id
1 'polypeptide(L)'
;MRSREEALEPQWWNISLPAGGRINWRIVHLEETTSTNDVAKEKARQGEGEGLVVVAETQTRGRGRHSREWASPRGGIWASILLRPEISPEHAHVIVLLAAVAT
;
A
#
# COMPACT_ATOMS: atom_id res chain seq x y z
N MET A 1 6.58 -11.76 33.81
CA MET A 1 5.32 -11.98 33.07
C MET A 1 5.71 -12.11 31.60
N ARG A 2 5.78 -13.35 31.09
CA ARG A 2 6.39 -13.72 29.80
C ARG A 2 5.45 -13.44 28.62
N SER A 3 6.05 -12.92 27.54
CA SER A 3 5.85 -13.23 26.11
C SER A 3 4.46 -13.08 25.46
N ARG A 4 4.40 -12.24 24.41
CA ARG A 4 4.07 -12.65 23.03
C ARG A 4 4.24 -11.48 22.04
N GLU A 5 5.49 -11.23 21.64
CA GLU A 5 5.78 -10.66 20.31
C GLU A 5 5.85 -11.82 19.29
N GLU A 6 4.72 -12.49 19.08
CA GLU A 6 4.53 -13.31 17.89
C GLU A 6 3.62 -12.52 16.96
N ALA A 7 4.19 -11.52 16.28
CA ALA A 7 3.63 -11.09 15.01
C ALA A 7 3.79 -12.29 14.07
N LEU A 8 2.75 -13.11 14.00
CA LEU A 8 2.63 -14.18 13.02
C LEU A 8 2.63 -13.49 11.65
N GLU A 9 3.81 -13.35 11.05
CA GLU A 9 3.98 -12.99 9.64
C GLU A 9 3.12 -13.96 8.82
N PRO A 10 1.93 -13.55 8.36
CA PRO A 10 0.97 -14.53 7.86
C PRO A 10 1.53 -15.13 6.57
N GLN A 11 1.79 -16.44 6.53
CA GLN A 11 2.51 -17.06 5.41
C GLN A 11 1.84 -16.86 4.03
N TRP A 12 0.58 -16.44 4.00
CA TRP A 12 -0.16 -16.09 2.79
C TRP A 12 0.21 -14.71 2.19
N TRP A 13 1.01 -13.86 2.85
CA TRP A 13 1.49 -12.61 2.23
C TRP A 13 2.52 -12.86 1.11
N ASN A 14 3.20 -14.02 1.16
CA ASN A 14 4.14 -14.46 0.14
C ASN A 14 3.40 -14.99 -1.10
N ILE A 15 2.71 -14.10 -1.81
CA ILE A 15 2.06 -14.42 -3.08
C ILE A 15 3.13 -14.38 -4.18
N SER A 16 3.52 -15.56 -4.66
CA SER A 16 4.30 -15.68 -5.90
C SER A 16 3.34 -15.58 -7.09
N LEU A 17 3.36 -14.47 -7.82
CA LEU A 17 2.56 -14.32 -9.04
C LEU A 17 3.18 -15.13 -10.20
N PRO A 18 2.37 -15.80 -11.04
CA PRO A 18 2.87 -16.58 -12.16
C PRO A 18 3.16 -15.67 -13.37
N ALA A 19 4.30 -14.96 -13.32
CA ALA A 19 5.04 -14.45 -14.48
C ALA A 19 6.30 -13.69 -14.03
N GLY A 20 7.45 -14.38 -13.96
CA GLY A 20 8.81 -13.83 -14.14
C GLY A 20 9.37 -12.73 -13.23
N GLY A 21 8.56 -11.90 -12.57
CA GLY A 21 8.98 -10.82 -11.68
C GLY A 21 8.65 -11.18 -10.24
N ARG A 22 9.68 -11.40 -9.41
CA ARG A 22 9.47 -11.63 -7.98
C ARG A 22 9.39 -10.27 -7.28
N ILE A 23 8.20 -9.65 -7.28
CA ILE A 23 7.94 -8.52 -6.37
C ILE A 23 7.94 -9.09 -4.94
N ASN A 24 8.75 -8.51 -4.07
CA ASN A 24 8.77 -8.86 -2.66
C ASN A 24 7.68 -8.04 -1.94
N TRP A 25 6.47 -8.59 -1.87
CA TRP A 25 5.34 -7.94 -1.23
C TRP A 25 5.61 -7.75 0.27
N ARG A 26 5.25 -6.63 0.87
CA ARG A 26 5.34 -6.45 2.32
C ARG A 26 4.16 -5.64 2.79
N ILE A 27 3.42 -6.14 3.77
CA ILE A 27 2.22 -5.47 4.26
C ILE A 27 2.54 -4.80 5.60
N VAL A 28 2.24 -3.50 5.69
CA VAL A 28 2.23 -2.74 6.94
C VAL A 28 0.79 -2.40 7.27
N HIS A 29 0.29 -2.97 8.35
CA HIS A 29 -1.05 -2.69 8.87
C HIS A 29 -0.99 -1.64 9.99
N LEU A 30 -1.91 -0.68 9.96
CA LEU A 30 -2.03 0.40 10.92
C LEU A 30 -3.49 0.52 11.39
N GLU A 31 -3.71 0.70 12.69
CA GLU A 31 -5.08 0.96 13.17
C GLU A 31 -5.58 2.34 12.72
N GLU A 32 -4.70 3.34 12.71
CA GLU A 32 -5.03 4.71 12.29
C GLU A 32 -3.81 5.36 11.64
N THR A 33 -4.04 6.21 10.64
CA THR A 33 -3.00 7.04 10.03
C THR A 33 -3.57 8.36 9.52
N THR A 34 -2.72 9.33 9.19
CA THR A 34 -3.17 10.54 8.48
C THR A 34 -3.54 10.21 7.03
N SER A 35 -2.67 9.48 6.32
CA SER A 35 -2.95 8.91 5.00
C SER A 35 -1.99 7.77 4.70
N THR A 36 -2.50 6.62 4.27
CA THR A 36 -1.71 5.48 3.80
C THR A 36 -0.75 5.87 2.67
N ASN A 37 -1.18 6.77 1.79
CA ASN A 37 -0.37 7.28 0.68
C ASN A 37 0.80 8.16 1.17
N ASP A 38 0.64 8.88 2.29
CA ASP A 38 1.75 9.63 2.88
C ASP A 38 2.78 8.71 3.51
N VAL A 39 2.33 7.68 4.22
CA VAL A 39 3.22 6.66 4.78
C VAL A 39 4.00 5.96 3.66
N ALA A 40 3.32 5.56 2.58
CA ALA A 40 3.97 4.92 1.43
C ALA A 40 5.00 5.84 0.76
N LYS A 41 4.68 7.13 0.56
CA LYS A 41 5.62 8.14 0.01
C LYS A 41 6.82 8.33 0.91
N GLU A 42 6.62 8.40 2.22
CA GLU A 42 7.72 8.56 3.17
C GLU A 42 8.65 7.35 3.16
N LYS A 43 8.10 6.13 3.16
CA LYS A 43 8.88 4.90 3.00
C LYS A 43 9.64 4.86 1.68
N ALA A 44 9.01 5.29 0.58
CA ALA A 44 9.67 5.38 -0.71
C ALA A 44 10.90 6.33 -0.70
N ARG A 45 10.80 7.47 0.00
CA ARG A 45 11.92 8.41 0.20
C ARG A 45 13.02 7.83 1.08
N GLN A 46 12.68 7.00 2.05
CA GLN A 46 13.62 6.27 2.92
C GLN A 46 14.31 5.10 2.19
N GLY A 47 14.00 4.85 0.92
CA GLY A 47 14.63 3.81 0.12
C GLY A 47 13.88 2.48 0.10
N GLU A 48 12.63 2.43 0.58
CA GLU A 48 11.81 1.21 0.49
C GLU A 48 11.64 0.78 -0.99
N GLY A 49 11.75 -0.54 -1.20
CA GLY A 49 11.62 -1.18 -2.51
C GLY A 49 10.18 -1.24 -3.02
N GLU A 50 10.01 -1.74 -4.24
CA GLU A 50 8.69 -2.09 -4.77
C GLU A 50 8.07 -3.24 -3.95
N GLY A 51 6.74 -3.21 -3.81
CA GLY A 51 5.97 -4.27 -3.14
C GLY A 51 5.48 -3.90 -1.73
N LEU A 52 5.82 -2.72 -1.20
CA LEU A 52 5.21 -2.25 0.05
C LEU A 52 3.71 -1.96 -0.15
N VAL A 53 2.89 -2.55 0.70
CA VAL A 53 1.46 -2.28 0.84
C VAL A 53 1.22 -1.70 2.23
N VAL A 54 0.71 -0.48 2.30
CA VAL A 54 0.29 0.14 3.56
C VAL A 54 -1.23 0.03 3.65
N VAL A 55 -1.73 -0.61 4.69
CA VAL A 55 -3.16 -0.77 4.98
C VAL A 55 -3.49 -0.05 6.28
N ALA A 56 -4.61 0.66 6.33
CA ALA A 56 -5.13 1.25 7.55
C ALA A 56 -6.62 0.98 7.74
N GLU A 57 -7.06 0.84 8.99
CA GLU A 57 -8.49 0.75 9.33
C GLU A 57 -9.17 2.12 9.24
N THR A 58 -8.46 3.21 9.58
CA THR A 58 -8.97 4.59 9.54
C THR A 58 -7.92 5.56 8.97
N GLN A 59 -8.36 6.57 8.19
CA GLN A 59 -7.51 7.72 7.85
C GLN A 59 -8.13 9.04 8.31
N THR A 60 -7.35 9.85 9.04
CA THR A 60 -7.81 11.15 9.57
C THR A 60 -7.67 12.30 8.56
N ARG A 61 -6.81 12.15 7.55
CA ARG A 61 -6.52 13.17 6.51
C ARG A 61 -6.41 12.53 5.13
N GLY A 62 -7.35 11.61 4.82
CA GLY A 62 -7.46 10.97 3.51
C GLY A 62 -7.62 12.01 2.39
N ARG A 63 -6.94 11.79 1.26
CA ARG A 63 -6.96 12.71 0.12
C ARG A 63 -7.27 11.99 -1.18
N GLY A 64 -8.28 12.48 -1.88
CA GLY A 64 -8.60 12.09 -3.25
C GLY A 64 -7.85 12.94 -4.28
N ARG A 65 -8.27 12.82 -5.54
CA ARG A 65 -7.74 13.63 -6.66
C ARG A 65 -8.03 15.11 -6.44
N HIS A 66 -7.13 15.96 -6.94
CA HIS A 66 -7.22 17.42 -6.84
C HIS A 66 -7.41 17.91 -5.40
N SER A 67 -6.75 17.26 -4.43
CA SER A 67 -6.78 17.62 -3.01
C SER A 67 -8.17 17.59 -2.37
N ARG A 68 -9.13 16.89 -2.97
CA ARG A 68 -10.45 16.66 -2.35
C ARG A 68 -10.28 15.79 -1.10
N GLU A 69 -11.06 16.09 -0.08
CA GLU A 69 -11.13 15.25 1.11
C GLU A 69 -11.65 13.85 0.75
N TRP A 70 -11.09 12.83 1.38
CA TRP A 70 -11.51 11.45 1.23
C TRP A 70 -11.82 10.85 2.61
N ALA A 71 -13.10 10.75 2.94
CA ALA A 71 -13.56 10.17 4.20
C ALA A 71 -13.15 8.69 4.27
N SER A 72 -12.44 8.32 5.33
CA SER A 72 -11.88 6.98 5.51
C SER A 72 -12.16 6.43 6.93
N PRO A 73 -13.42 6.23 7.30
CA PRO A 73 -13.76 5.68 8.61
C PRO A 73 -13.40 4.19 8.72
N ARG A 74 -13.45 3.68 9.94
CA ARG A 74 -13.34 2.24 10.22
C ARG A 74 -14.37 1.43 9.42
N GLY A 75 -14.00 0.21 9.03
CA GLY A 75 -14.86 -0.71 8.27
C GLY A 75 -14.65 -0.68 6.75
N GLY A 76 -13.76 0.19 6.25
CA GLY A 76 -13.25 0.14 4.88
C GLY A 76 -11.84 -0.48 4.82
N ILE A 77 -11.38 -0.77 3.60
CA ILE A 77 -9.99 -1.13 3.33
C ILE A 77 -9.31 0.09 2.72
N TRP A 78 -8.51 0.80 3.51
CA TRP A 78 -7.73 1.92 3.02
C TRP A 78 -6.31 1.44 2.76
N ALA A 79 -5.90 1.40 1.49
CA ALA A 79 -4.60 0.87 1.12
C ALA A 79 -3.86 1.77 0.13
N SER A 80 -2.53 1.70 0.19
CA SER A 80 -1.62 2.29 -0.80
C SER A 80 -0.51 1.29 -1.13
N ILE A 81 -0.18 1.15 -2.41
CA ILE A 81 0.85 0.21 -2.89
C ILE A 81 2.00 1.02 -3.50
N LEU A 82 3.23 0.70 -3.11
CA LEU A 82 4.45 1.26 -3.67
C LEU A 82 4.93 0.40 -4.84
N LEU A 83 4.90 0.96 -6.04
CA LEU A 83 5.40 0.35 -7.27
C LEU A 83 6.60 1.14 -7.82
N ARG A 84 7.50 0.46 -8.52
CA ARG A 84 8.64 1.06 -9.24
C ARG A 84 8.70 0.54 -10.68
N PRO A 85 7.65 0.77 -11.49
CA PRO A 85 7.59 0.22 -12.83
C PRO A 85 8.60 0.90 -13.74
N GLU A 86 9.26 0.12 -14.58
CA GLU A 86 10.12 0.60 -15.67
C GLU A 86 9.27 1.07 -16.87
N ILE A 87 8.46 2.11 -16.65
CA ILE A 87 7.63 2.72 -17.69
C ILE A 87 7.92 4.21 -17.78
N SER A 88 7.82 4.74 -19.00
CA SER A 88 7.99 6.18 -19.20
C SER A 88 6.80 6.97 -18.63
N PRO A 89 7.00 8.20 -18.10
CA PRO A 89 5.95 8.97 -17.44
C PRO A 89 4.69 9.23 -18.27
N GLU A 90 4.78 9.30 -19.60
CA GLU A 90 3.61 9.45 -20.48
C GLU A 90 2.63 8.26 -20.37
N HIS A 91 3.14 7.08 -19.99
CA HIS A 91 2.35 5.86 -19.80
C HIS A 91 1.87 5.65 -18.35
N ALA A 92 2.19 6.57 -17.42
CA ALA A 92 1.83 6.43 -16.01
C ALA A 92 0.31 6.28 -15.77
N HIS A 93 -0.52 6.81 -16.67
CA HIS A 93 -1.97 6.70 -16.62
C HIS A 93 -2.45 5.23 -16.66
N VAL A 94 -1.70 4.33 -17.30
CA VAL A 94 -2.02 2.90 -17.39
C VAL A 94 -2.05 2.26 -16.00
N ILE A 95 -1.19 2.68 -15.06
CA ILE A 95 -1.17 2.15 -13.68
C ILE A 95 -2.52 2.42 -13.00
N VAL A 96 -3.08 3.61 -13.18
CA VAL A 96 -4.38 3.98 -12.59
C VAL A 96 -5.51 3.16 -13.22
N LEU A 97 -5.44 2.90 -14.54
CA LEU A 97 -6.41 2.06 -15.23
C LEU A 97 -6.35 0.60 -14.74
N LEU A 98 -5.14 0.05 -14.57
CA LEU A 98 -4.95 -1.30 -14.03
C LEU A 98 -5.49 -1.43 -12.60
N ALA A 99 -5.24 -0.42 -11.76
CA ALA A 99 -5.77 -0.40 -10.39
C ALA A 99 -7.31 -0.41 -10.38
N ALA A 100 -7.96 0.28 -11.31
CA ALA A 100 -9.42 0.31 -11.41
C ALA A 100 -10.03 -1.03 -11.85
N VAL A 101 -9.31 -1.86 -12.61
CA VAL A 101 -9.77 -3.20 -13.04
C VAL A 101 -9.55 -4.25 -11.96
N ALA A 102 -8.59 -4.02 -11.06
CA ALA A 102 -8.21 -4.99 -10.04
C ALA A 102 -9.16 -5.04 -8.82
N THR A 103 -10.07 -4.07 -8.68
CA THR A 103 -11.04 -3.95 -7.58
C THR A 103 -12.34 -4.67 -7.88
#